data_AF-A0A1Q2ZWS0-F1
#
_entry.id   AF-A0A1Q2ZWS0-F1
#
_cell.length_a   1.000
_cell.length_b   1.000
_cell.length_c   1.000
_cell.angle_alpha   90.00
_cell.angle_beta   90.00
_cell.angle_gamma   90.00
#
_symmetry.space_group_name_H-M   'P 1'
#
loop_
_entity.id
_entity.type
_entity.pdbx_description
1 polymer ?
#
loop_
_entity_poly.entity_id
_entity_poly.type
_entity_poly.pdbx_seq_one_letter_code
_entity_poly.pdbx_strand_id
1 'polypeptide(L)'
;METGVVGERSLSLGEGDAMTFISRDGGASWEVAFEFPVYAAFLDFGNIIVAIPEPSSPKGSSLKKFFYSLDQGNNWREYHLDEPTHAFDIVLDGWGINAVIGFGKEKDKQTTEYTFYTIDFSEVFGGSTCTDRDWEPWYLSDGKCFNGVKYSLTEGKRMLNV
;
A
#
# COMPACT_ATOMS: atom_id res chain seq x y z
N MET A 1 3.75 -5.22 3.35
CA MET A 1 2.86 -4.57 4.33
C MET A 1 2.05 -5.65 4.99
N GLU A 2 1.73 -5.48 6.26
CA GLU A 2 0.98 -6.48 7.03
C GLU A 2 0.08 -5.78 8.06
N THR A 3 -1.11 -6.35 8.29
CA THR A 3 -2.00 -5.90 9.38
C THR A 3 -1.65 -6.67 10.65
N GLY A 4 -1.45 -5.96 11.75
CA GLY A 4 -1.06 -6.56 13.01
C GLY A 4 -1.31 -5.68 14.22
N VAL A 5 -0.78 -6.09 15.36
CA VAL A 5 -0.88 -5.37 16.64
C VAL A 5 0.47 -5.30 17.32
N VAL A 6 0.73 -4.23 18.08
CA VAL A 6 1.96 -4.09 18.88
C VAL A 6 1.63 -4.33 20.34
N GLY A 7 2.28 -5.32 20.94
CA GLY A 7 2.16 -5.63 22.35
C GLY A 7 3.01 -6.82 22.75
N GLU A 8 3.19 -7.03 24.05
CA GLU A 8 3.94 -8.18 24.57
C GLU A 8 3.23 -9.52 24.28
N ARG A 9 1.90 -9.49 24.12
CA ARG A 9 1.06 -10.64 23.78
C ARG A 9 -0.06 -10.21 22.85
N SER A 10 -0.24 -10.94 21.74
CA SER A 10 -1.34 -10.69 20.79
C SER A 10 -2.72 -11.08 21.33
N LEU A 11 -2.78 -12.00 22.30
CA LEU A 11 -4.02 -12.58 22.82
C LEU A 11 -4.89 -11.60 23.64
N SER A 12 -4.37 -10.42 24.01
CA SER A 12 -5.08 -9.40 24.79
C SER A 12 -5.56 -8.21 23.96
N LEU A 13 -5.36 -8.23 22.64
CA LEU A 13 -5.66 -7.11 21.75
C LEU A 13 -6.82 -7.47 20.83
N GLY A 14 -7.77 -6.54 20.67
CA GLY A 14 -8.96 -6.73 19.86
C GLY A 14 -8.78 -6.31 18.41
N GLU A 15 -9.76 -6.60 17.56
CA GLU A 15 -9.77 -6.20 16.13
C GLU A 15 -9.66 -4.67 15.94
N GLY A 16 -10.08 -3.87 16.94
CA GLY A 16 -9.95 -2.41 16.93
C GLY A 16 -8.54 -1.86 17.18
N ASP A 17 -7.62 -2.71 17.65
CA ASP A 17 -6.21 -2.35 17.90
C ASP A 17 -5.32 -2.65 16.69
N ALA A 18 -5.87 -3.28 15.66
CA ALA A 18 -5.13 -3.63 14.47
C ALA A 18 -4.72 -2.39 13.66
N MET A 19 -3.47 -2.36 13.25
CA MET A 19 -2.85 -1.32 12.43
C MET A 19 -2.16 -1.97 11.24
N THR A 20 -1.95 -1.23 10.17
CA THR A 20 -1.14 -1.70 9.04
C THR A 20 0.28 -1.18 9.16
N PHE A 21 1.24 -2.10 9.06
CA PHE A 21 2.66 -1.83 9.12
C PHE A 21 3.31 -2.07 7.75
N ILE A 22 4.38 -1.35 7.49
CA ILE A 22 5.22 -1.52 6.31
C ILE A 22 6.65 -1.78 6.72
N SER A 23 7.30 -2.69 5.99
CA SER A 23 8.73 -2.92 6.05
C SER A 23 9.29 -2.74 4.65
N ARG A 24 10.48 -2.13 4.57
CA ARG A 24 11.26 -1.91 3.34
C ARG A 24 12.59 -2.65 3.36
N ASP A 25 12.82 -3.48 4.36
CA ASP A 25 14.08 -4.19 4.57
C ASP A 25 13.88 -5.70 4.77
N GLY A 26 12.78 -6.24 4.26
CA GLY A 26 12.45 -7.66 4.36
C GLY A 26 11.99 -8.08 5.76
N GLY A 27 11.50 -7.14 6.57
CA GLY A 27 10.90 -7.39 7.88
C GLY A 27 11.86 -7.22 9.06
N ALA A 28 13.05 -6.65 8.85
CA ALA A 28 13.99 -6.38 9.93
C ALA A 28 13.57 -5.15 10.76
N SER A 29 13.00 -4.14 10.11
CA SER A 29 12.32 -3.00 10.74
C SER A 29 10.93 -2.79 10.15
N TRP A 30 10.05 -2.22 10.97
CA TRP A 30 8.66 -1.96 10.64
C TRP A 30 8.26 -0.57 11.10
N GLU A 31 7.47 0.10 10.28
CA GLU A 31 6.86 1.39 10.59
C GLU A 31 5.34 1.29 10.46
N VAL A 32 4.62 2.08 11.25
CA VAL A 32 3.16 2.19 11.14
C VAL A 32 2.85 2.97 9.87
N ALA A 33 2.18 2.32 8.90
CA ALA A 33 1.67 2.98 7.70
C ALA A 33 0.27 3.56 7.95
N PHE A 34 -0.59 2.81 8.64
CA PHE A 34 -1.95 3.23 8.98
C PHE A 34 -2.33 2.74 10.37
N GLU A 35 -3.03 3.57 11.15
CA GLU A 35 -3.56 3.21 12.47
C GLU A 35 -4.86 2.36 12.40
N PHE A 36 -5.09 1.75 11.25
CA PHE A 36 -6.23 0.89 10.94
C PHE A 36 -5.86 -0.11 9.82
N PRO A 37 -6.57 -1.24 9.70
CA PRO A 37 -6.36 -2.20 8.61
C PRO A 37 -6.70 -1.63 7.23
N VAL A 38 -5.87 -1.95 6.24
CA VAL A 38 -6.08 -1.60 4.83
C VAL A 38 -5.83 -2.80 3.91
N TYR A 39 -6.57 -2.88 2.81
CA TYR A 39 -6.14 -3.65 1.64
C TYR A 39 -5.15 -2.81 0.84
N ALA A 40 -4.02 -3.42 0.46
CA ALA A 40 -2.98 -2.74 -0.30
C ALA A 40 -2.64 -3.51 -1.58
N ALA A 41 -2.36 -2.77 -2.65
CA ALA A 41 -1.85 -3.30 -3.91
C ALA A 41 -0.53 -2.62 -4.26
N PHE A 42 0.42 -3.39 -4.77
CA PHE A 42 1.76 -2.93 -5.14
C PHE A 42 1.87 -2.90 -6.66
N LEU A 43 2.19 -1.73 -7.18
CA LEU A 43 2.33 -1.43 -8.60
C LEU A 43 3.77 -1.02 -8.88
N ASP A 44 4.19 -1.12 -10.14
CA ASP A 44 5.55 -0.77 -10.58
C ASP A 44 6.63 -1.34 -9.64
N PHE A 45 6.59 -2.67 -9.42
CA PHE A 45 7.52 -3.39 -8.55
C PHE A 45 7.61 -2.85 -7.10
N GLY A 46 6.56 -2.18 -6.62
CA GLY A 46 6.46 -1.64 -5.27
C GLY A 46 6.85 -0.17 -5.14
N ASN A 47 7.19 0.52 -6.23
CA ASN A 47 7.39 1.98 -6.22
C ASN A 47 6.09 2.73 -5.97
N ILE A 48 4.98 2.17 -6.45
CA ILE A 48 3.63 2.70 -6.25
C ILE A 48 2.88 1.74 -5.34
N ILE A 49 2.24 2.29 -4.31
CA ILE A 49 1.38 1.53 -3.42
C ILE A 49 0.02 2.20 -3.39
N VAL A 50 -1.04 1.44 -3.61
CA VAL A 50 -2.43 1.90 -3.44
C VAL A 50 -3.03 1.17 -2.25
N ALA A 51 -3.74 1.88 -1.39
CA ALA A 51 -4.38 1.30 -0.22
C ALA A 51 -5.81 1.80 -0.05
N ILE A 52 -6.71 0.90 0.34
CA ILE A 52 -8.08 1.21 0.74
C ILE A 52 -8.33 0.70 2.16
N PRO A 53 -9.08 1.44 2.99
CA PRO A 53 -9.47 0.94 4.30
C PRO A 53 -10.25 -0.37 4.20
N GLU A 54 -9.98 -1.32 5.10
CA GLU A 54 -10.79 -2.53 5.19
C GLU A 54 -12.22 -2.18 5.67
N PRO A 55 -13.28 -2.71 5.03
CA PRO A 55 -14.66 -2.40 5.42
C PRO A 55 -15.01 -2.82 6.86
N SER A 56 -14.36 -3.86 7.38
CA SER A 56 -14.53 -4.34 8.77
C SER A 56 -13.93 -3.37 9.80
N SER A 57 -13.01 -2.48 9.38
CA SER A 57 -12.34 -1.55 10.29
C SER A 57 -13.31 -0.47 10.78
N PRO A 58 -13.56 -0.34 12.10
CA PRO A 58 -14.39 0.74 12.64
C PRO A 58 -13.79 2.13 12.37
N LYS A 59 -12.45 2.21 12.28
CA LYS A 59 -11.70 3.44 11.99
C LYS A 59 -11.64 3.75 10.49
N GLY A 60 -11.75 2.72 9.64
CA GLY A 60 -11.62 2.80 8.18
C GLY A 60 -12.93 2.88 7.40
N SER A 61 -14.02 2.30 7.93
CA SER A 61 -15.32 2.14 7.26
C SER A 61 -16.06 3.45 6.94
N SER A 62 -15.68 4.57 7.57
CA SER A 62 -16.27 5.89 7.29
C SER A 62 -15.53 6.69 6.20
N LEU A 63 -14.42 6.16 5.67
CA LEU A 63 -13.51 6.92 4.84
C LEU A 63 -13.88 6.78 3.36
N LYS A 64 -14.40 7.87 2.77
CA LYS A 64 -14.65 8.02 1.32
C LYS A 64 -13.36 8.35 0.56
N LYS A 65 -12.31 7.57 0.78
CA LYS A 65 -10.99 7.83 0.20
C LYS A 65 -10.23 6.55 -0.05
N PHE A 66 -9.32 6.64 -1.01
CA PHE A 66 -8.19 5.73 -1.11
C PHE A 66 -6.90 6.51 -0.84
N PHE A 67 -5.85 5.77 -0.58
CA PHE A 67 -4.52 6.28 -0.32
C PHE A 67 -3.59 5.78 -1.40
N TYR A 68 -2.59 6.57 -1.73
CA TYR A 68 -1.49 6.10 -2.56
C TYR A 68 -0.16 6.68 -2.11
N SER A 69 0.91 5.93 -2.34
CA SER A 69 2.30 6.35 -2.14
C SER A 69 3.07 6.14 -3.43
N LEU A 70 3.97 7.08 -3.72
CA LEU A 70 4.89 7.04 -4.87
C LEU A 70 6.35 6.91 -4.42
N ASP A 71 6.57 6.60 -3.14
CA ASP A 71 7.88 6.56 -2.50
C ASP A 71 7.99 5.38 -1.52
N GLN A 72 7.40 4.24 -1.91
CA GLN A 72 7.47 2.98 -1.16
C GLN A 72 6.89 3.08 0.27
N GLY A 73 5.83 3.88 0.42
CA GLY A 73 5.09 4.06 1.66
C GLY A 73 5.80 4.91 2.71
N ASN A 74 6.74 5.78 2.32
CA ASN A 74 7.31 6.79 3.21
C ASN A 74 6.33 7.95 3.40
N ASN A 75 5.70 8.40 2.31
CA ASN A 75 4.65 9.40 2.32
C ASN A 75 3.39 8.85 1.63
N TRP A 76 2.23 9.22 2.20
CA TRP A 76 0.93 8.81 1.71
C TRP A 76 0.11 10.04 1.32
N ARG A 77 -0.52 9.98 0.16
CA ARG A 77 -1.46 10.97 -0.33
C ARG A 77 -2.87 10.40 -0.27
N GLU A 78 -3.83 11.25 0.08
CA GLU A 78 -5.24 10.88 0.19
C GLU A 78 -6.01 11.42 -1.02
N TYR A 79 -6.90 10.61 -1.59
CA TYR A 79 -7.85 11.07 -2.60
C TYR A 79 -9.27 10.81 -2.13
N HIS A 80 -10.09 11.86 -2.07
CA HIS A 80 -11.48 11.78 -1.65
C HIS A 80 -12.41 11.63 -2.85
N LEU A 81 -13.42 10.77 -2.70
CA LEU A 81 -14.49 10.59 -3.69
C LEU A 81 -15.67 11.50 -3.36
N ASP A 82 -16.32 11.99 -4.42
CA ASP A 82 -17.47 12.88 -4.32
C ASP A 82 -18.75 12.17 -3.82
N GLU A 83 -18.91 10.89 -4.16
CA GLU A 83 -20.09 10.08 -3.80
C GLU A 83 -19.87 9.27 -2.51
N PRO A 84 -20.92 9.06 -1.68
CA PRO A 84 -20.85 8.17 -0.52
C PRO A 84 -20.78 6.70 -0.95
N THR A 85 -19.57 6.21 -1.16
CA THR A 85 -19.29 4.82 -1.51
C THR A 85 -18.18 4.25 -0.63
N HIS A 86 -18.26 2.97 -0.27
CA HIS A 86 -17.15 2.26 0.38
C HIS A 86 -16.30 1.57 -0.68
N ALA A 87 -14.97 1.63 -0.54
CA ALA A 87 -14.08 0.80 -1.33
C ALA A 87 -14.22 -0.66 -0.86
N PHE A 88 -14.27 -1.62 -1.78
CA PHE A 88 -14.35 -3.04 -1.41
C PHE A 88 -13.29 -3.92 -2.08
N ASP A 89 -12.65 -3.43 -3.15
CA ASP A 89 -11.66 -4.22 -3.89
C ASP A 89 -10.63 -3.32 -4.59
N ILE A 90 -9.40 -3.83 -4.73
CA ILE A 90 -8.36 -3.26 -5.58
C ILE A 90 -7.87 -4.36 -6.52
N VAL A 91 -7.98 -4.12 -7.82
CA VAL A 91 -7.48 -5.01 -8.87
C VAL A 91 -6.40 -4.27 -9.64
N LEU A 92 -5.29 -4.95 -9.92
CA LEU A 92 -4.24 -4.41 -10.78
C LEU A 92 -4.58 -4.63 -12.25
N ASP A 93 -4.25 -3.66 -13.10
CA ASP A 93 -4.27 -3.90 -14.54
C ASP A 93 -3.19 -4.93 -14.94
N GLY A 94 -3.29 -5.49 -16.15
CA GLY A 94 -2.44 -6.62 -16.55
C GLY A 94 -0.93 -6.32 -16.55
N TRP A 95 -0.54 -5.04 -16.58
CA TRP A 95 0.85 -4.60 -16.55
C TRP A 95 1.30 -4.16 -15.15
N GLY A 96 0.38 -4.06 -14.18
CA GLY A 96 0.67 -3.64 -12.82
C GLY A 96 1.08 -2.16 -12.72
N ILE A 97 0.64 -1.33 -13.66
CA ILE A 97 0.92 0.12 -13.71
C ILE A 97 -0.30 0.90 -13.25
N ASN A 98 -1.50 0.41 -13.55
CA ASN A 98 -2.74 1.08 -13.15
C ASN A 98 -3.49 0.26 -12.11
N ALA A 99 -4.21 0.94 -11.24
CA ALA A 99 -5.07 0.32 -10.25
C ALA A 99 -6.54 0.53 -10.65
N VAL A 100 -7.35 -0.51 -10.53
CA VAL A 100 -8.81 -0.43 -10.60
C VAL A 100 -9.34 -0.61 -9.20
N ILE A 101 -10.01 0.41 -8.66
CA ILE A 101 -10.65 0.34 -7.35
C ILE A 101 -12.16 0.23 -7.52
N GLY A 102 -12.74 -0.80 -6.91
CA GLY A 102 -14.17 -1.02 -6.85
C GLY A 102 -14.80 -0.32 -5.66
N PHE A 103 -15.89 0.40 -5.90
CA PHE A 103 -16.67 1.12 -4.90
C PHE A 103 -18.14 0.70 -4.93
N GLY A 104 -18.70 0.45 -3.75
CA GLY A 104 -20.09 0.07 -3.54
C GLY A 104 -20.88 1.21 -2.91
N LYS A 105 -22.02 1.56 -3.50
CA LYS A 105 -22.99 2.47 -2.88
C LYS A 105 -23.97 1.71 -2.03
N GLU A 106 -23.96 1.96 -0.72
CA GLU A 106 -24.88 1.31 0.20
C GLU A 106 -26.20 2.06 0.34
N LYS A 107 -27.28 1.27 0.37
CA LYS A 107 -28.61 1.69 0.79
C LYS A 107 -29.24 0.56 1.60
N ASP A 108 -29.74 0.86 2.80
CA ASP A 108 -30.37 -0.14 3.69
C ASP A 108 -29.50 -1.39 3.95
N LYS A 109 -28.18 -1.21 4.08
CA LYS A 109 -27.18 -2.28 4.26
C LYS A 109 -27.05 -3.26 3.09
N GLN A 110 -27.51 -2.87 1.89
CA GLN A 110 -27.22 -3.57 0.65
C GLN A 110 -26.48 -2.65 -0.31
N THR A 111 -25.50 -3.20 -1.01
CA THR A 111 -24.85 -2.52 -2.13
C THR A 111 -25.82 -2.49 -3.30
N THR A 112 -26.19 -1.29 -3.72
CA THR A 112 -27.18 -1.06 -4.79
C THR A 112 -26.55 -0.77 -6.14
N GLU A 113 -25.33 -0.23 -6.12
CA GLU A 113 -24.59 0.19 -7.31
C GLU A 113 -23.10 -0.04 -7.07
N TYR A 114 -22.42 -0.48 -8.12
CA TYR A 114 -20.97 -0.65 -8.15
C TYR A 114 -20.38 0.32 -9.15
N THR A 115 -19.38 1.08 -8.71
CA THR A 115 -18.59 1.98 -9.56
C THR A 115 -17.14 1.52 -9.52
N PHE A 116 -16.48 1.47 -10.67
CA PHE A 116 -15.07 1.11 -10.77
C PHE A 116 -14.29 2.31 -11.30
N TYR A 117 -13.26 2.71 -10.58
CA TYR A 117 -12.36 3.78 -11.00
C TYR A 117 -11.03 3.16 -11.42
N THR A 118 -10.62 3.44 -12.65
CA THR A 118 -9.23 3.20 -13.08
C THR A 118 -8.40 4.42 -12.72
N ILE A 119 -7.37 4.19 -11.92
CA ILE A 119 -6.38 5.19 -11.56
C ILE A 119 -5.18 4.97 -12.47
N ASP A 120 -4.96 5.95 -13.34
CA ASP A 120 -3.87 5.96 -14.29
C ASP A 120 -2.61 6.53 -13.63
N PHE A 121 -1.59 5.69 -13.47
CA PHE A 121 -0.29 6.12 -12.95
C PHE A 121 0.78 6.23 -14.05
N SER A 122 0.42 6.13 -15.34
CA SER A 122 1.39 6.15 -16.45
C SER A 122 2.25 7.42 -16.51
N GLU A 123 1.71 8.56 -16.07
CA GLU A 123 2.40 9.85 -16.08
C GLU A 123 3.13 10.17 -14.77
N VAL A 124 3.05 9.30 -13.76
CA VAL A 124 3.89 9.48 -12.57
C VAL A 124 5.36 9.31 -12.91
N PHE A 125 6.24 9.92 -12.11
CA PHE A 125 7.68 9.91 -12.37
C PHE A 125 8.05 10.56 -13.73
N GLY A 126 7.22 11.50 -14.18
CA GLY A 126 7.43 12.25 -15.42
C GLY A 126 7.20 11.43 -16.70
N GLY A 127 6.43 10.33 -16.62
CA GLY A 127 6.13 9.46 -17.77
C GLY A 127 7.37 8.76 -18.34
N SER A 128 8.45 8.70 -17.56
CA SER A 128 9.75 8.21 -18.01
C SER A 128 10.01 6.79 -17.52
N THR A 129 10.67 5.99 -18.36
CA THR A 129 11.09 4.63 -18.00
C THR A 129 12.43 4.66 -17.27
N CYS A 130 12.58 3.86 -16.22
CA CYS A 130 13.84 3.72 -15.50
C CYS A 130 15.00 3.38 -16.44
N THR A 131 16.12 4.04 -16.24
CA THR A 131 17.41 3.76 -16.89
C THR A 131 18.36 3.08 -15.91
N ASP A 132 19.48 2.56 -16.38
CA ASP A 132 20.52 1.94 -15.53
C ASP A 132 21.01 2.87 -14.39
N ARG A 133 20.82 4.18 -14.52
CA ARG A 133 21.24 5.18 -13.51
C ARG A 133 20.26 5.33 -12.37
N ASP A 134 19.05 4.81 -12.52
CA ASP A 134 17.95 4.95 -11.56
C ASP A 134 17.91 3.79 -10.56
N TRP A 135 18.85 2.86 -10.70
CA TRP A 135 18.96 1.66 -9.88
C TRP A 135 20.13 1.77 -8.90
N GLU A 136 19.96 1.17 -7.72
CA GLU A 136 21.00 1.02 -6.70
C GLU A 136 21.00 -0.39 -6.08
N PRO A 137 22.16 -0.90 -5.63
CA PRO A 137 22.22 -2.20 -4.97
C PRO A 137 21.62 -2.11 -3.57
N TRP A 138 20.66 -2.97 -3.29
CA TRP A 138 20.13 -3.22 -1.95
C TRP A 138 20.73 -4.49 -1.38
N TYR A 139 21.22 -4.45 -0.14
CA TYR A 139 21.87 -5.60 0.49
C TYR A 139 21.00 -6.16 1.62
N LEU A 140 20.71 -7.45 1.57
CA LEU A 140 20.02 -8.13 2.66
C LEU A 140 20.87 -8.09 3.92
N SER A 141 20.26 -7.77 5.07
CA SER A 141 20.92 -7.75 6.39
C SER A 141 22.17 -6.85 6.42
N ASP A 142 22.10 -5.68 5.79
CA ASP A 142 23.21 -4.73 5.67
C ASP A 142 24.49 -5.37 5.09
N GLY A 143 24.33 -6.36 4.20
CA GLY A 143 25.45 -7.06 3.56
C GLY A 143 26.15 -8.10 4.45
N LYS A 144 25.55 -8.46 5.59
CA LYS A 144 25.98 -9.60 6.42
C LYS A 144 25.57 -10.92 5.78
N CYS A 145 26.27 -11.99 6.14
CA CYS A 145 25.93 -13.31 5.63
C CYS A 145 24.63 -13.81 6.27
N PHE A 146 23.70 -14.24 5.42
CA PHE A 146 22.51 -14.99 5.80
C PHE A 146 22.70 -16.43 5.30
N ASN A 147 22.70 -17.41 6.21
CA ASN A 147 23.02 -18.82 5.89
C ASN A 147 24.34 -19.01 5.13
N GLY A 148 25.37 -18.23 5.48
CA GLY A 148 26.70 -18.33 4.88
C GLY A 148 26.86 -17.64 3.51
N VAL A 149 25.80 -17.00 2.99
CA VAL A 149 25.80 -16.32 1.69
C VAL A 149 25.40 -14.86 1.86
N LYS A 150 25.97 -13.96 1.04
CA LYS A 150 25.52 -12.56 0.94
C LYS A 150 24.56 -12.43 -0.21
N TYR A 151 23.43 -11.77 0.04
CA TYR A 151 22.40 -11.51 -0.97
C TYR A 151 22.32 -10.01 -1.24
N SER A 152 22.21 -9.66 -2.52
CA SER A 152 21.92 -8.32 -2.97
C SER A 152 20.85 -8.34 -4.05
N LEU A 153 19.97 -7.35 -4.02
CA LEU A 153 18.98 -7.07 -5.04
C LEU A 153 19.30 -5.71 -5.67
N THR A 154 18.61 -5.39 -6.75
CA THR A 154 18.65 -4.05 -7.32
C THR A 154 17.31 -3.39 -7.02
N GLU A 155 17.33 -2.20 -6.44
CA GLU A 155 16.13 -1.42 -6.14
C GLU A 155 16.17 -0.07 -6.84
N GLY A 156 14.99 0.48 -7.14
CA GLY A 156 14.89 1.83 -7.66
C GLY A 156 15.34 2.82 -6.61
N LYS A 157 16.15 3.80 -7.01
CA LYS A 157 16.60 4.87 -6.13
C LYS A 157 15.40 5.57 -5.53
N ARG A 158 15.42 5.75 -4.22
CA ARG A 158 14.39 6.50 -3.52
C ARG A 158 14.41 7.94 -4.04
N MET A 159 13.36 8.34 -4.76
CA MET A 159 13.22 9.72 -5.16
C MET A 159 12.99 10.56 -3.91
N LEU A 160 14.02 11.30 -3.51
CA LEU A 160 13.96 12.26 -2.41
C LEU A 160 13.07 13.42 -2.87
N ASN A 161 11.79 13.33 -2.51
CA ASN A 161 10.73 14.34 -2.63
C ASN A 161 10.12 14.53 -4.04
N VAL A 162 8.83 14.15 -4.15
CA VAL A 162 7.85 14.76 -5.06
C VAL A 162 6.70 15.33 -4.25
#